data_AF-A0A919VQI2-F1
#
_entry.id   AF-A0A919VQI2-F1
#
_cell.length_a   1.000
_cell.length_b   1.000
_cell.length_c   1.000
_cell.angle_alpha   90.00
_cell.angle_beta   90.00
_cell.angle_gamma   90.00
#
_symmetry.space_group_name_H-M   'P 1'
#
loop_
_entity.id
_entity.type
_entity.pdbx_description
1 polymer ?
#
loop_
_entity_poly.entity_id
_entity_poly.type
_entity_poly.pdbx_seq_one_letter_code
_entity_poly.pdbx_strand_id
1 'polypeptide(L)'
;MNRLATALTVVAVVVGPPLLAGIWLHHRWQTPTRAQIAAWAQQPLTAGTIIAGCVAVAGLAWLLLLTHMTRRALADMRRRLRRMRHLPVPTSAQMTASSMAGVAAFVLPTAATGHPKPLPSATDNTQPSDPSRSNRHTDRSVQTKPSGVTLPGGGWIPYPTAAAITALAATLWLQRRRRYRPEPGQPRDHRNDPDLQPLPDTVGAVAAAFSDEVTEADRTPPPLPAQRLPEGVLLLTGPGAAAAVRGLVVEAALSNASTVAIRPDDLTALLPSGGPVTLAVAELMTGTDIDAAAGTVVVLSEGSVTATHRWHVTVDGTATGPDLTEPRRLCTLDSQTTANLLTLIQRSHQPPSAAIPPSKTAPSEPPAPQAEPVSAPRARFTVLGGCRLTMSGESVKLRRTASLQVLAYLAIHPHGATRSELTRTIWPHLPPATISQRLHTTLADLRQQLRPLLGEEPVTRHDDRYRLNLRVISTDLHSWRIAVDAMAHAVGTTDRHHACRTVIDLYRGDLAADHAWHWLTPVREQTRRTVIDAYATLAEGTNPNEALALLQRAIRFDPYNEALYHQAASCLQAVGDHTGAADLIKRLHHRIAEEEQSAR
;
A
#
# COMPACT_ATOMS: atom_id res chain seq x y z
N MET A 1 -41.07 -3.35 35.66
CA MET A 1 -42.34 -3.90 35.13
C MET A 1 -42.49 -3.81 33.60
N ASN A 2 -41.98 -2.78 32.90
CA ASN A 2 -42.19 -2.64 31.45
C ASN A 2 -41.50 -3.68 30.55
N ARG A 3 -40.37 -4.29 30.96
CA ARG A 3 -39.64 -5.29 30.15
C ARG A 3 -40.30 -6.67 30.12
N LEU A 4 -40.99 -7.04 31.19
CA LEU A 4 -41.82 -8.25 31.24
C LEU A 4 -43.07 -8.08 30.38
N ALA A 5 -43.69 -6.90 30.41
CA ALA A 5 -44.87 -6.60 29.61
C ALA A 5 -44.58 -6.59 28.09
N THR A 6 -43.41 -6.09 27.68
CA THR A 6 -42.97 -6.10 26.26
C THR A 6 -42.57 -7.50 25.79
N ALA A 7 -41.88 -8.28 26.63
CA ALA A 7 -41.59 -9.68 26.31
C ALA A 7 -42.86 -10.53 26.21
N LEU A 8 -43.83 -10.33 27.12
CA LEU A 8 -45.13 -11.02 27.07
C LEU A 8 -45.95 -10.63 25.84
N THR A 9 -45.92 -9.37 25.40
CA THR A 9 -46.63 -8.96 24.18
C THR A 9 -45.97 -9.52 22.92
N VAL A 10 -44.65 -9.60 22.85
CA VAL A 10 -43.96 -10.24 21.72
C VAL A 10 -44.25 -11.75 21.70
N VAL A 11 -44.21 -12.42 22.84
CA VAL A 11 -44.58 -13.84 22.95
C VAL A 11 -46.06 -14.06 22.61
N ALA A 12 -46.96 -13.18 23.07
CA ALA A 12 -48.39 -13.26 22.75
C ALA A 12 -48.68 -13.04 21.25
N VAL A 13 -47.94 -12.13 20.59
CA VAL A 13 -48.09 -11.87 19.14
C VAL A 13 -47.49 -13.00 18.30
N VAL A 14 -46.43 -13.65 18.77
CA VAL A 14 -45.76 -14.74 18.04
C VAL A 14 -46.44 -16.10 18.28
N VAL A 15 -46.94 -16.36 19.49
CA VAL A 15 -47.49 -17.66 19.90
C VAL A 15 -49.03 -17.66 19.94
N GLY A 16 -49.67 -16.51 20.13
CA GLY A 16 -51.13 -16.37 20.23
C GLY A 16 -51.87 -16.80 18.96
N PRO A 17 -51.52 -16.30 17.77
CA PRO A 17 -52.16 -16.72 16.52
C PRO A 17 -52.04 -18.22 16.21
N PRO A 18 -50.87 -18.90 16.35
CA PRO A 18 -50.78 -20.34 16.11
C PRO A 18 -51.49 -21.19 17.18
N LEU A 19 -51.56 -20.74 18.44
CA LEU A 19 -52.38 -21.41 19.47
C LEU A 19 -53.87 -21.28 19.16
N LEU A 20 -54.34 -20.09 18.79
CA LEU A 20 -55.74 -19.87 18.39
C LEU A 20 -56.08 -20.64 17.11
N ALA A 21 -55.17 -20.68 16.13
CA ALA A 21 -55.34 -21.48 14.92
C ALA A 21 -55.34 -22.98 15.21
N GLY A 22 -54.48 -23.46 16.12
CA GLY A 22 -54.44 -24.86 16.56
C GLY A 22 -55.69 -25.28 17.33
N ILE A 23 -56.19 -24.43 18.23
CA ILE A 23 -57.45 -24.65 18.97
C ILE A 23 -58.65 -24.65 18.00
N TRP A 24 -58.65 -23.76 17.01
CA TRP A 24 -59.68 -23.71 15.97
C TRP A 24 -59.64 -24.94 15.05
N LEU A 25 -58.44 -25.37 14.62
CA LEU A 25 -58.25 -26.59 13.83
C LEU A 25 -58.68 -27.84 14.60
N HIS A 26 -58.33 -27.91 15.89
CA HIS A 26 -58.61 -29.08 16.71
C HIS A 26 -60.10 -29.25 17.00
N HIS A 27 -60.85 -28.16 17.13
CA HIS A 27 -62.26 -28.22 17.53
C HIS A 27 -63.28 -28.18 16.39
N ARG A 28 -62.92 -27.71 15.18
CA ARG A 28 -63.90 -27.52 14.09
C ARG A 28 -63.46 -27.94 12.68
N TRP A 29 -62.22 -28.38 12.45
CA TRP A 29 -61.81 -28.86 11.12
C TRP A 29 -61.94 -30.38 11.00
N GLN A 30 -63.12 -30.82 10.55
CA GLN A 30 -63.24 -32.13 9.92
C GLN A 30 -62.58 -32.06 8.54
N THR A 31 -61.67 -32.98 8.23
CA THR A 31 -61.02 -33.04 6.92
C THR A 31 -62.10 -33.21 5.84
N PRO A 32 -62.18 -32.32 4.84
CA PRO A 32 -63.25 -32.36 3.86
C PRO A 32 -63.14 -33.65 3.05
N THR A 33 -64.24 -34.40 2.97
CA THR A 33 -64.30 -35.65 2.20
C THR A 33 -64.19 -35.34 0.70
N ARG A 34 -63.69 -36.30 -0.10
CA ARG A 34 -63.53 -36.11 -1.56
C ARG A 34 -64.82 -35.68 -2.27
N ALA A 35 -65.99 -36.09 -1.75
CA ALA A 35 -67.29 -35.67 -2.25
C ALA A 35 -67.58 -34.17 -2.01
N GLN A 36 -67.18 -33.61 -0.86
CA GLN A 36 -67.31 -32.18 -0.57
C GLN A 36 -66.39 -31.34 -1.46
N ILE A 37 -65.18 -31.83 -1.72
CA ILE A 37 -64.23 -31.16 -2.63
C ILE A 37 -64.78 -31.13 -4.07
N ALA A 38 -65.44 -32.21 -4.52
CA ALA A 38 -66.11 -32.25 -5.82
C ALA A 38 -67.32 -31.29 -5.91
N ALA A 39 -68.10 -31.16 -4.82
CA ALA A 39 -69.21 -30.21 -4.75
C ALA A 39 -68.75 -28.75 -4.77
N TRP A 40 -67.64 -28.43 -4.10
CA TRP A 40 -67.05 -27.08 -4.14
C TRP A 40 -66.57 -26.67 -5.53
N ALA A 41 -66.13 -27.63 -6.34
CA ALA A 41 -65.74 -27.38 -7.72
C ALA A 41 -66.93 -27.03 -8.64
N GLN A 42 -68.15 -27.47 -8.29
CA GLN A 42 -69.34 -27.22 -9.10
C GLN A 42 -70.09 -25.93 -8.71
N GLN A 43 -69.96 -25.44 -7.47
CA GLN A 43 -70.56 -24.18 -7.00
C GLN A 43 -69.58 -23.36 -6.13
N PRO A 44 -68.70 -22.53 -6.75
CA PRO A 44 -67.58 -21.92 -6.04
C PRO A 44 -67.96 -20.75 -5.10
N LEU A 45 -69.16 -20.17 -5.24
CA LEU A 45 -69.57 -18.91 -4.61
C LEU A 45 -70.44 -19.07 -3.36
N THR A 46 -70.35 -20.20 -2.65
CA THR A 46 -71.03 -20.33 -1.35
C THR A 46 -70.27 -19.57 -0.25
N ALA A 47 -70.99 -19.03 0.74
CA ALA A 47 -70.35 -18.29 1.84
C ALA A 47 -69.28 -19.14 2.57
N GLY A 48 -69.49 -20.46 2.68
CA GLY A 48 -68.52 -21.38 3.28
C GLY A 48 -67.21 -21.53 2.50
N THR A 49 -67.27 -21.60 1.16
CA THR A 49 -66.07 -21.72 0.30
C THR A 49 -65.27 -20.42 0.29
N ILE A 50 -65.93 -19.26 0.34
CA ILE A 50 -65.28 -17.95 0.44
C ILE A 50 -64.55 -17.81 1.78
N ILE A 51 -65.19 -18.16 2.89
CA ILE A 51 -64.57 -18.10 4.22
C ILE A 51 -63.36 -19.05 4.30
N ALA A 52 -63.50 -20.28 3.82
CA ALA A 52 -62.40 -21.24 3.78
C ALA A 52 -61.22 -20.75 2.91
N GLY A 53 -61.52 -20.14 1.75
CA GLY A 53 -60.52 -19.52 0.88
C GLY A 53 -59.77 -18.36 1.55
N CYS A 54 -60.49 -17.46 2.23
CA CYS A 54 -59.89 -16.35 2.97
C CYS A 54 -58.97 -16.84 4.11
N VAL A 55 -59.39 -17.87 4.85
CA VAL A 55 -58.56 -18.47 5.91
C VAL A 55 -57.29 -19.11 5.33
N ALA A 56 -57.40 -19.81 4.20
CA ALA A 56 -56.25 -20.41 3.53
C ALA A 56 -55.24 -19.35 3.03
N VAL A 57 -55.74 -18.25 2.43
CA VAL A 57 -54.90 -17.13 1.97
C VAL A 57 -54.23 -16.43 3.15
N ALA A 58 -54.95 -16.19 4.25
CA ALA A 58 -54.39 -15.62 5.46
C ALA A 58 -53.29 -16.52 6.07
N GLY A 59 -53.51 -17.83 6.10
CA GLY A 59 -52.51 -18.80 6.55
C GLY A 59 -51.25 -18.80 5.67
N LEU A 60 -51.41 -18.75 4.34
CA LEU A 60 -50.29 -18.64 3.39
C LEU A 60 -49.52 -17.33 3.55
N ALA A 61 -50.22 -16.21 3.69
CA ALA A 61 -49.60 -14.90 3.92
C ALA A 61 -48.81 -14.90 5.24
N TRP A 62 -49.34 -15.52 6.29
CA TRP A 62 -48.64 -15.67 7.57
C TRP A 62 -47.39 -16.54 7.46
N LEU A 63 -47.45 -17.67 6.75
CA LEU A 63 -46.30 -18.54 6.47
C LEU A 63 -45.21 -17.82 5.65
N LEU A 64 -45.60 -16.97 4.69
CA LEU A 64 -44.68 -16.12 3.94
C LEU A 64 -44.02 -15.07 4.84
N LEU A 65 -44.78 -14.46 5.75
CA LEU A 65 -44.26 -13.49 6.71
C LEU A 65 -43.28 -14.15 7.69
N LEU A 66 -43.60 -15.36 8.17
CA LEU A 66 -42.75 -16.16 9.04
C LEU A 66 -41.46 -16.60 8.34
N THR A 67 -41.54 -17.06 7.09
CA THR A 67 -40.35 -17.43 6.30
C THR A 67 -39.48 -16.21 5.97
N HIS A 68 -40.08 -15.05 5.73
CA HIS A 68 -39.35 -13.81 5.51
C HIS A 68 -38.67 -13.30 6.79
N MET A 69 -39.36 -13.35 7.93
CA MET A 69 -38.83 -13.01 9.25
C MET A 69 -37.67 -13.93 9.66
N THR A 70 -37.85 -15.25 9.51
CA THR A 70 -36.79 -16.23 9.80
C THR A 70 -35.60 -16.10 8.88
N ARG A 71 -35.79 -15.83 7.57
CA ARG A 71 -34.68 -15.56 6.64
C ARG A 71 -33.88 -14.31 7.02
N ARG A 72 -34.56 -13.23 7.43
CA ARG A 72 -33.88 -12.01 7.92
C ARG A 72 -33.14 -12.27 9.23
N ALA A 73 -33.78 -12.90 10.20
CA ALA A 73 -33.15 -13.28 11.48
C ALA A 73 -31.93 -14.19 11.28
N LEU A 74 -32.00 -15.17 10.35
CA LEU A 74 -30.88 -16.06 10.04
C LEU A 74 -29.75 -15.34 9.31
N ALA A 75 -30.05 -14.36 8.44
CA ALA A 75 -29.04 -13.53 7.79
C ALA A 75 -28.28 -12.65 8.79
N ASP A 76 -28.99 -12.07 9.75
CA ASP A 76 -28.40 -11.21 10.79
C ASP A 76 -27.66 -12.04 11.85
N MET A 77 -28.18 -13.20 12.23
CA MET A 77 -27.51 -14.17 13.10
C MET A 77 -26.22 -14.70 12.46
N ARG A 78 -26.22 -14.99 11.15
CA ARG A 78 -25.01 -15.40 10.41
C ARG A 78 -23.97 -14.27 10.32
N ARG A 79 -24.38 -13.01 10.27
CA ARG A 79 -23.47 -11.85 10.36
C ARG A 79 -22.85 -11.74 11.74
N ARG A 80 -23.63 -11.97 12.81
CA ARG A 80 -23.16 -11.96 14.21
C ARG A 80 -22.22 -13.12 14.56
N LEU A 81 -22.54 -14.35 14.14
CA LEU A 81 -21.66 -15.53 14.32
C LEU A 81 -20.31 -15.40 13.57
N ARG A 82 -20.28 -14.63 12.47
CA ARG A 82 -19.03 -14.32 11.77
C ARG A 82 -18.19 -13.27 12.49
N ARG A 83 -18.80 -12.26 13.10
CA ARG A 83 -18.08 -11.31 13.97
C ARG A 83 -17.52 -12.00 15.22
N MET A 84 -18.26 -12.91 15.84
CA MET A 84 -17.76 -13.66 17.01
C MET A 84 -16.63 -14.64 16.68
N ARG A 85 -16.52 -15.12 15.44
CA ARG A 85 -15.36 -15.89 14.96
C ARG A 85 -14.11 -15.04 14.69
N HIS A 86 -14.20 -13.72 14.86
CA HIS A 86 -13.09 -12.78 14.73
C HIS A 86 -12.71 -12.09 16.05
N LEU A 87 -13.17 -12.59 17.19
CA LEU A 87 -12.53 -12.27 18.49
C LEU A 87 -11.29 -13.16 18.64
N PRO A 88 -10.07 -12.59 18.62
CA PRO A 88 -8.84 -13.35 18.74
C PRO A 88 -8.65 -13.75 20.20
N VAL A 89 -9.01 -14.97 20.56
CA VAL A 89 -8.38 -15.61 21.72
C VAL A 89 -7.01 -16.08 21.23
N PRO A 90 -5.88 -15.60 21.78
CA PRO A 90 -4.56 -15.98 21.31
C PRO A 90 -4.33 -17.47 21.60
N THR A 91 -4.44 -18.31 20.58
CA THR A 91 -3.98 -19.69 20.64
C THR A 91 -2.45 -19.72 20.59
N SER A 92 -1.86 -20.52 21.47
CA SER A 92 -0.42 -20.69 21.72
C SER A 92 0.48 -20.99 20.52
N ALA A 93 -0.08 -21.26 19.33
CA ALA A 93 0.66 -21.40 18.07
C ALA A 93 0.99 -20.06 17.38
N GLN A 94 0.35 -18.95 17.76
CA GLN A 94 0.63 -17.61 17.17
C GLN A 94 1.79 -16.87 17.84
N MET A 95 2.35 -17.38 18.96
CA MET A 95 3.57 -16.81 19.56
C MET A 95 4.87 -17.33 18.94
N THR A 96 4.85 -18.40 18.14
CA THR A 96 6.07 -18.95 17.52
C THR A 96 6.22 -18.61 16.03
N ALA A 97 5.15 -18.24 15.33
CA ALA A 97 5.20 -18.01 13.87
C ALA A 97 5.53 -16.57 13.45
N SER A 98 5.31 -15.56 14.31
CA SER A 98 5.70 -14.17 14.05
C SER A 98 7.23 -13.96 14.11
N SER A 99 7.97 -14.91 14.69
CA SER A 99 9.43 -14.90 14.71
C SER A 99 10.09 -15.46 13.43
N MET A 100 9.33 -16.01 12.46
CA MET A 100 9.90 -16.67 11.27
C MET A 100 9.48 -16.06 9.92
N ALA A 101 8.88 -14.87 9.90
CA ALA A 101 8.49 -14.17 8.65
C ALA A 101 9.54 -13.17 8.12
N GLY A 102 10.73 -13.11 8.74
CA GLY A 102 11.86 -12.29 8.26
C GLY A 102 12.86 -13.01 7.35
N VAL A 103 12.75 -14.33 7.14
CA VAL A 103 13.86 -15.16 6.60
C VAL A 103 13.57 -15.78 5.22
N ALA A 104 12.39 -15.58 4.62
CA ALA A 104 12.02 -16.27 3.37
C ALA A 104 12.18 -15.44 2.08
N ALA A 105 12.81 -14.26 2.14
CA ALA A 105 13.07 -13.43 0.96
C ALA A 105 14.54 -13.03 0.87
N PHE A 106 15.43 -14.01 0.61
CA PHE A 106 16.62 -13.90 -0.26
C PHE A 106 17.52 -15.13 -0.12
N VAL A 107 17.05 -16.32 -0.52
CA VAL A 107 17.96 -17.39 -0.96
C VAL A 107 17.27 -18.17 -2.09
N LEU A 108 17.58 -17.80 -3.33
CA LEU A 108 17.62 -18.75 -4.44
C LEU A 108 19.11 -18.95 -4.74
N PRO A 109 19.68 -20.15 -4.54
CA PRO A 109 21.05 -20.38 -4.96
C PRO A 109 21.08 -20.48 -6.48
N THR A 110 21.74 -19.52 -7.13
CA THR A 110 22.25 -19.72 -8.49
C THR A 110 23.30 -20.82 -8.44
N ALA A 111 23.04 -21.91 -9.15
CA ALA A 111 24.00 -22.97 -9.36
C ALA A 111 25.19 -22.43 -10.16
N ALA A 112 26.37 -22.38 -9.51
CA ALA A 112 27.65 -22.24 -10.17
C ALA A 112 28.60 -23.32 -9.65
N THR A 113 29.28 -23.92 -10.60
CA THR A 113 30.07 -25.16 -10.59
C THR A 113 31.32 -25.12 -9.72
N GLY A 114 31.49 -26.18 -8.92
CA GLY A 114 32.72 -26.90 -8.54
C GLY A 114 33.99 -26.14 -8.15
N HIS A 115 34.53 -26.43 -6.95
CA HIS A 115 35.92 -26.86 -6.67
C HIS A 115 36.05 -27.28 -5.17
N PRO A 116 36.97 -28.20 -4.80
CA PRO A 116 36.91 -28.94 -3.54
C PRO A 116 37.64 -28.27 -2.35
N LYS A 117 37.13 -28.60 -1.16
CA LYS A 117 37.61 -28.28 0.20
C LYS A 117 38.96 -28.92 0.54
N PRO A 118 39.73 -28.31 1.48
CA PRO A 118 40.43 -29.11 2.50
C PRO A 118 40.06 -28.72 3.95
N LEU A 119 40.16 -29.73 4.82
CA LEU A 119 39.94 -29.72 6.28
C LEU A 119 41.01 -28.90 7.05
N PRO A 120 40.71 -28.34 8.23
CA PRO A 120 41.74 -27.93 9.18
C PRO A 120 42.04 -29.02 10.23
N SER A 121 43.33 -29.19 10.52
CA SER A 121 43.88 -30.08 11.56
C SER A 121 43.83 -29.44 12.95
N ALA A 122 43.64 -30.29 13.95
CA ALA A 122 43.64 -29.99 15.38
C ALA A 122 45.05 -29.97 15.98
N THR A 123 45.26 -29.10 16.97
CA THR A 123 46.13 -29.30 18.16
C THR A 123 45.74 -28.21 19.17
N ASP A 124 45.05 -28.48 20.27
CA ASP A 124 45.42 -29.13 21.54
C ASP A 124 46.26 -28.25 22.50
N ASN A 125 45.70 -28.07 23.71
CA ASN A 125 46.30 -27.80 25.04
C ASN A 125 46.94 -26.41 25.31
N THR A 126 46.83 -25.79 26.50
CA THR A 126 46.48 -26.27 27.84
C THR A 126 46.09 -25.07 28.73
N GLN A 127 45.14 -25.25 29.64
CA GLN A 127 44.94 -24.39 30.83
C GLN A 127 45.42 -25.16 32.07
N PRO A 128 45.94 -24.48 33.11
CA PRO A 128 45.29 -24.65 34.42
C PRO A 128 45.27 -23.41 35.35
N SER A 129 44.11 -23.27 36.03
CA SER A 129 43.89 -22.93 37.46
C SER A 129 44.01 -21.50 38.04
N ASP A 130 42.85 -21.05 38.52
CA ASP A 130 42.42 -19.96 39.47
C ASP A 130 43.15 -20.00 40.85
N PRO A 131 42.96 -19.07 41.86
CA PRO A 131 41.95 -18.00 42.02
C PRO A 131 42.45 -16.65 42.64
N SER A 132 41.66 -15.56 42.55
CA SER A 132 41.51 -14.50 43.58
C SER A 132 40.53 -13.39 43.16
N ARG A 133 39.38 -13.30 43.87
CA ARG A 133 38.50 -12.13 43.87
C ARG A 133 39.20 -10.92 44.52
N SER A 134 39.22 -9.79 43.82
CA SER A 134 39.02 -8.50 44.49
C SER A 134 38.32 -7.52 43.54
N ASN A 135 37.31 -6.85 44.09
CA ASN A 135 36.47 -5.84 43.44
C ASN A 135 37.31 -4.72 42.81
N ARG A 136 36.99 -4.37 41.56
CA ARG A 136 37.08 -2.97 41.14
C ARG A 136 35.97 -2.63 40.15
N HIS A 137 34.95 -1.98 40.68
CA HIS A 137 34.04 -1.12 39.94
C HIS A 137 34.89 0.01 39.35
N THR A 138 35.16 -0.03 38.05
CA THR A 138 35.58 1.14 37.26
C THR A 138 35.25 0.88 35.80
N ASP A 139 34.23 1.62 35.35
CA ASP A 139 34.15 2.26 34.04
C ASP A 139 34.33 1.38 32.80
N ARG A 140 33.21 0.85 32.32
CA ARG A 140 33.09 0.33 30.95
C ARG A 140 32.99 1.53 30.02
N SER A 141 34.12 2.19 29.74
CA SER A 141 34.23 3.05 28.58
C SER A 141 33.96 2.17 27.35
N VAL A 142 32.77 2.33 26.79
CA VAL A 142 32.41 1.73 25.51
C VAL A 142 33.32 2.38 24.48
N GLN A 143 34.46 1.76 24.20
CA GLN A 143 35.21 2.01 22.97
C GLN A 143 34.31 1.61 21.82
N THR A 144 33.56 2.58 21.29
CA THR A 144 32.73 2.43 20.10
C THR A 144 33.64 2.21 18.91
N LYS A 145 33.96 0.94 18.63
CA LYS A 145 34.59 0.56 17.35
C LYS A 145 33.64 1.01 16.24
N PRO A 146 34.08 1.82 15.26
CA PRO A 146 33.20 2.33 14.21
C PRO A 146 32.62 1.16 13.44
N SER A 147 31.31 0.95 13.58
CA SER A 147 30.57 -0.13 12.91
C SER A 147 30.33 0.26 11.44
N GLY A 148 30.53 -0.67 10.52
CA GLY A 148 30.38 -0.40 9.09
C GLY A 148 30.56 -1.64 8.23
N VAL A 149 30.09 -1.54 6.99
CA VAL A 149 29.84 -2.64 6.07
C VAL A 149 31.05 -2.85 5.14
N THR A 150 31.50 -4.11 5.01
CA THR A 150 32.51 -4.49 4.01
C THR A 150 31.86 -4.89 2.68
N LEU A 151 32.33 -4.30 1.58
CA LEU A 151 31.84 -4.57 0.24
C LEU A 151 32.51 -5.81 -0.39
N PRO A 152 31.82 -6.56 -1.28
CA PRO A 152 32.40 -7.71 -1.98
C PRO A 152 33.65 -7.41 -2.81
N GLY A 153 33.86 -6.14 -3.19
CA GLY A 153 35.02 -5.67 -3.96
C GLY A 153 36.22 -5.15 -3.14
N GLY A 154 36.20 -5.30 -1.80
CA GLY A 154 37.33 -4.93 -0.94
C GLY A 154 37.29 -3.50 -0.37
N GLY A 155 36.13 -2.84 -0.39
CA GLY A 155 35.91 -1.52 0.24
C GLY A 155 35.20 -1.61 1.58
N TRP A 156 35.25 -0.54 2.37
CA TRP A 156 34.53 -0.43 3.64
C TRP A 156 33.73 0.88 3.71
N ILE A 157 32.45 0.79 4.08
CA ILE A 157 31.54 1.93 4.19
C ILE A 157 31.07 2.06 5.65
N PRO A 158 31.12 3.26 6.27
CA PRO A 158 30.53 3.50 7.58
C PRO A 158 29.02 3.20 7.60
N TYR A 159 28.49 2.66 8.70
CA TYR A 159 27.07 2.33 8.81
C TYR A 159 26.11 3.50 8.48
N PRO A 160 26.35 4.75 8.91
CA PRO A 160 25.50 5.88 8.52
C PRO A 160 25.46 6.12 7.00
N THR A 161 26.60 5.92 6.33
CA THR A 161 26.73 6.06 4.88
C THR A 161 26.00 4.93 4.16
N ALA A 162 26.08 3.69 4.66
CA ALA A 162 25.31 2.56 4.15
C ALA A 162 23.78 2.76 4.30
N ALA A 163 23.35 3.30 5.45
CA ALA A 163 21.95 3.65 5.69
C ALA A 163 21.46 4.75 4.72
N ALA A 164 22.27 5.79 4.50
CA ALA A 164 21.95 6.86 3.56
C ALA A 164 21.83 6.36 2.11
N ILE A 165 22.75 5.50 1.66
CA ILE A 165 22.69 4.88 0.33
C ILE A 165 21.42 4.02 0.18
N THR A 166 21.09 3.23 1.20
CA THR A 166 19.88 2.37 1.20
C THR A 166 18.61 3.20 1.17
N ALA A 167 18.54 4.27 1.96
CA ALA A 167 17.43 5.21 1.94
C ALA A 167 17.29 5.90 0.57
N LEU A 168 18.40 6.30 -0.05
CA LEU A 168 18.41 6.95 -1.36
C LEU A 168 18.02 5.99 -2.50
N ALA A 169 18.38 4.71 -2.39
CA ALA A 169 17.86 3.68 -3.29
C ALA A 169 16.35 3.49 -3.16
N ALA A 170 15.83 3.49 -1.92
CA ALA A 170 14.40 3.40 -1.65
C ALA A 170 13.63 4.61 -2.17
N THR A 171 14.16 5.83 -2.03
CA THR A 171 13.54 7.05 -2.58
C THR A 171 13.52 7.03 -4.11
N LEU A 172 14.60 6.60 -4.76
CA LEU A 172 14.63 6.43 -6.21
C LEU A 172 13.61 5.39 -6.70
N TRP A 173 13.47 4.26 -6.00
CA TRP A 173 12.46 3.26 -6.34
C TRP A 173 11.04 3.82 -6.20
N LEU A 174 10.77 4.59 -5.13
CA LEU A 174 9.50 5.29 -4.95
C LEU A 174 9.26 6.35 -6.03
N GLN A 175 10.28 7.12 -6.44
CA GLN A 175 10.18 8.10 -7.52
C GLN A 175 9.91 7.44 -8.87
N ARG A 176 10.63 6.36 -9.21
CA ARG A 176 10.38 5.56 -10.42
C ARG A 176 8.95 5.02 -10.45
N ARG A 177 8.47 4.49 -9.33
CA ARG A 177 7.08 4.01 -9.20
C ARG A 177 6.04 5.12 -9.40
N ARG A 178 6.37 6.36 -9.01
CA ARG A 178 5.49 7.54 -9.19
C ARG A 178 5.56 8.12 -10.61
N ARG A 179 6.73 8.12 -11.25
CA ARG A 179 6.97 8.70 -12.59
C ARG A 179 6.59 7.75 -13.72
N TYR A 180 6.65 6.45 -13.49
CA TYR A 180 6.33 5.44 -14.48
C TYR A 180 4.89 5.58 -15.00
N ARG A 181 4.75 6.15 -16.20
CA ARG A 181 3.51 6.20 -16.97
C ARG A 181 3.65 5.27 -18.17
N PRO A 182 2.97 4.12 -18.20
CA PRO A 182 3.09 3.19 -19.30
C PRO A 182 2.46 3.78 -20.57
N GLU A 183 3.28 4.17 -21.57
CA GLU A 183 2.79 4.59 -22.89
C GLU A 183 2.21 3.40 -23.68
N PRO A 184 0.96 3.45 -24.17
CA PRO A 184 0.37 2.37 -24.95
C PRO A 184 0.82 2.41 -26.42
N GLY A 185 1.31 1.27 -26.96
CA GLY A 185 1.34 1.03 -28.41
C GLY A 185 2.70 1.00 -29.11
N GLN A 186 3.82 1.27 -28.42
CA GLN A 186 5.15 1.17 -29.02
C GLN A 186 5.90 -0.08 -28.54
N PRO A 187 6.60 -0.83 -29.42
CA PRO A 187 7.52 -1.89 -29.00
C PRO A 187 8.60 -1.27 -28.11
N ARG A 188 8.68 -1.71 -26.85
CA ARG A 188 9.55 -1.06 -25.85
C ARG A 188 10.96 -1.62 -25.91
N ASP A 189 11.92 -0.72 -26.04
CA ASP A 189 13.32 -1.00 -25.76
C ASP A 189 13.60 -0.75 -24.27
N HIS A 190 13.47 -1.81 -23.46
CA HIS A 190 13.71 -1.76 -22.02
C HIS A 190 15.13 -1.32 -21.63
N ARG A 191 16.07 -1.31 -22.58
CA ARG A 191 17.46 -0.91 -22.31
C ARG A 191 17.62 0.59 -22.12
N ASN A 192 16.71 1.38 -22.71
CA ASN A 192 16.82 2.85 -22.76
C ASN A 192 15.82 3.59 -21.87
N ASP A 193 14.93 2.88 -21.16
CA ASP A 193 13.98 3.50 -20.21
C ASP A 193 14.68 3.73 -18.84
N PRO A 194 14.94 4.99 -18.45
CA PRO A 194 15.69 5.30 -17.24
C PRO A 194 14.96 4.89 -15.95
N ASP A 195 13.63 4.73 -15.99
CA ASP A 195 12.81 4.30 -14.86
C ASP A 195 12.81 2.78 -14.69
N LEU A 196 13.19 2.02 -15.72
CA LEU A 196 13.23 0.55 -15.72
C LEU A 196 14.64 -0.04 -15.62
N GLN A 197 15.70 0.78 -15.64
CA GLN A 197 17.07 0.28 -15.47
C GLN A 197 17.29 -0.32 -14.06
N PRO A 198 17.90 -1.50 -13.92
CA PRO A 198 18.20 -2.08 -12.60
C PRO A 198 19.07 -1.12 -11.78
N LEU A 199 18.91 -1.15 -10.45
CA LEU A 199 19.85 -0.47 -9.56
C LEU A 199 21.22 -1.15 -9.68
N PRO A 200 22.33 -0.41 -9.52
CA PRO A 200 23.66 -1.02 -9.53
C PRO A 200 23.78 -2.14 -8.50
N ASP A 201 24.46 -3.23 -8.85
CA ASP A 201 24.63 -4.41 -7.98
C ASP A 201 25.26 -4.07 -6.62
N THR A 202 26.03 -2.98 -6.57
CA THR A 202 26.62 -2.43 -5.35
C THR A 202 25.58 -2.00 -4.32
N VAL A 203 24.44 -1.46 -4.75
CA VAL A 203 23.33 -1.08 -3.87
C VAL A 203 22.67 -2.32 -3.26
N GLY A 204 22.51 -3.38 -4.06
CA GLY A 204 22.01 -4.66 -3.59
C GLY A 204 22.93 -5.29 -2.54
N ALA A 205 24.24 -5.23 -2.78
CA ALA A 205 25.24 -5.70 -1.82
C ALA A 205 25.24 -4.88 -0.51
N VAL A 206 25.14 -3.56 -0.59
CA VAL A 206 25.06 -2.68 0.59
C VAL A 206 23.76 -2.94 1.39
N ALA A 207 22.62 -3.06 0.72
CA ALA A 207 21.33 -3.30 1.38
C ALA A 207 21.26 -4.69 2.03
N ALA A 208 21.84 -5.71 1.39
CA ALA A 208 21.93 -7.06 1.96
C ALA A 208 22.81 -7.08 3.21
N ALA A 209 24.01 -6.50 3.13
CA ALA A 209 24.93 -6.46 4.26
C ALA A 209 24.42 -5.56 5.41
N PHE A 210 23.70 -4.48 5.10
CA PHE A 210 23.01 -3.66 6.11
C PHE A 210 21.92 -4.44 6.85
N SER A 211 21.18 -5.32 6.15
CA SER A 211 20.08 -6.09 6.74
C SER A 211 20.54 -7.18 7.71
N ASP A 212 21.74 -7.74 7.51
CA ASP A 212 22.30 -8.80 8.35
C ASP A 212 22.89 -8.28 9.69
N GLU A 213 23.29 -7.00 9.77
CA GLU A 213 23.93 -6.42 10.96
C GLU A 213 22.98 -5.68 11.92
N VAL A 214 21.73 -5.37 11.51
CA VAL A 214 20.78 -4.61 12.34
C VAL A 214 20.25 -5.48 13.48
N THR A 215 20.79 -5.29 14.68
CA THR A 215 20.14 -5.77 15.91
C THR A 215 18.91 -4.89 16.19
N GLU A 216 17.82 -5.51 16.64
CA GLU A 216 16.46 -4.96 16.77
C GLU A 216 16.32 -3.63 17.57
N ALA A 217 17.39 -3.18 18.22
CA ALA A 217 17.47 -1.95 19.01
C ALA A 217 17.75 -0.66 18.21
N ASP A 218 18.17 -0.72 16.93
CA ASP A 218 18.64 0.46 16.18
C ASP A 218 17.74 0.83 14.96
N ARG A 219 16.42 0.95 15.20
CA ARG A 219 15.40 1.18 14.14
C ARG A 219 15.29 2.63 13.66
N THR A 220 16.18 3.52 14.10
CA THR A 220 16.23 4.91 13.62
C THR A 220 17.57 5.11 12.93
N PRO A 221 17.63 5.44 11.62
CA PRO A 221 18.91 5.72 10.98
C PRO A 221 19.58 6.86 11.74
N PRO A 222 20.81 6.68 12.29
CA PRO A 222 21.48 7.76 12.96
C PRO A 222 21.68 8.91 11.96
N PRO A 223 21.54 10.18 12.38
CA PRO A 223 21.94 11.29 11.53
C PRO A 223 23.37 11.04 11.06
N LEU A 224 23.64 11.24 9.76
CA LEU A 224 24.99 11.15 9.22
C LEU A 224 25.90 11.96 10.14
N PRO A 225 26.87 11.36 10.84
CA PRO A 225 27.86 12.16 11.53
C PRO A 225 28.56 12.94 10.43
N ALA A 226 28.42 14.26 10.45
CA ALA A 226 29.22 15.12 9.59
C ALA A 226 30.66 14.70 9.86
N GLN A 227 31.27 14.02 8.91
CA GLN A 227 32.65 13.61 9.00
C GLN A 227 33.43 14.92 8.93
N ARG A 228 33.61 15.59 10.08
CA ARG A 228 34.27 16.89 10.13
C ARG A 228 35.71 16.65 9.70
N LEU A 229 35.98 17.05 8.46
CA LEU A 229 37.33 17.22 7.95
C LEU A 229 37.94 18.42 8.68
N PRO A 230 39.26 18.43 8.91
CA PRO A 230 39.91 19.62 9.41
C PRO A 230 39.74 20.78 8.40
N GLU A 231 39.60 22.00 8.91
CA GLU A 231 39.54 23.19 8.06
C GLU A 231 40.88 23.40 7.35
N GLY A 232 40.87 23.75 6.06
CA GLY A 232 42.08 23.94 5.26
C GLY A 232 42.36 22.79 4.29
N VAL A 233 43.65 22.52 4.05
CA VAL A 233 44.14 21.59 3.03
C VAL A 233 44.47 20.24 3.66
N LEU A 234 43.79 19.16 3.24
CA LEU A 234 44.11 17.79 3.65
C LEU A 234 44.84 17.04 2.54
N LEU A 235 46.07 16.59 2.82
CA LEU A 235 46.89 15.76 1.95
C LEU A 235 46.78 14.30 2.39
N LEU A 236 46.17 13.47 1.55
CA LEU A 236 46.10 12.03 1.75
C LEU A 236 47.21 11.34 0.97
N THR A 237 47.99 10.51 1.66
CA THR A 237 49.11 9.74 1.09
C THR A 237 48.98 8.26 1.47
N GLY A 238 49.59 7.36 0.71
CA GLY A 238 49.59 5.92 1.00
C GLY A 238 48.65 5.11 0.13
N PRO A 239 48.71 3.77 0.22
CA PRO A 239 48.08 2.86 -0.73
C PRO A 239 46.54 2.90 -0.68
N GLY A 240 45.94 3.31 0.43
CA GLY A 240 44.49 3.48 0.56
C GLY A 240 43.98 4.88 0.25
N ALA A 241 44.86 5.85 -0.04
CA ALA A 241 44.48 7.25 -0.18
C ALA A 241 43.46 7.47 -1.30
N ALA A 242 43.67 6.87 -2.47
CA ALA A 242 42.75 6.98 -3.60
C ALA A 242 41.36 6.40 -3.29
N ALA A 243 41.30 5.28 -2.56
CA ALA A 243 40.03 4.66 -2.15
C ALA A 243 39.30 5.50 -1.09
N ALA A 244 40.04 6.14 -0.19
CA ALA A 244 39.51 7.03 0.84
C ALA A 244 38.92 8.32 0.25
N VAL A 245 39.60 8.93 -0.73
CA VAL A 245 39.11 10.13 -1.42
C VAL A 245 37.79 9.84 -2.12
N ARG A 246 37.71 8.68 -2.79
CA ARG A 246 36.47 8.23 -3.43
C ARG A 246 35.31 8.09 -2.45
N GLY A 247 35.57 7.62 -1.23
CA GLY A 247 34.60 7.61 -0.14
C GLY A 247 34.17 9.01 0.29
N LEU A 248 35.12 9.92 0.47
CA LEU A 248 34.86 11.32 0.83
C LEU A 248 33.98 12.05 -0.20
N VAL A 249 34.22 11.84 -1.50
CA VAL A 249 33.40 12.43 -2.56
C VAL A 249 31.94 11.95 -2.47
N VAL A 250 31.72 10.66 -2.20
CA VAL A 250 30.37 10.11 -2.04
C VAL A 250 29.69 10.64 -0.78
N GLU A 251 30.40 10.73 0.34
CA GLU A 251 29.86 11.29 1.60
C GLU A 251 29.54 12.79 1.50
N ALA A 252 30.37 13.56 0.80
CA ALA A 252 30.12 14.97 0.50
C ALA A 252 28.87 15.14 -0.40
N ALA A 253 28.75 14.31 -1.45
CA ALA A 253 27.58 14.32 -2.33
C ALA A 253 26.28 13.91 -1.61
N LEU A 254 26.35 13.00 -0.63
CA LEU A 254 25.18 12.58 0.16
C LEU A 254 24.74 13.63 1.19
N SER A 255 25.70 14.33 1.81
CA SER A 255 25.41 15.28 2.89
C SER A 255 24.98 16.66 2.39
N ASN A 256 25.24 16.99 1.13
CA ASN A 256 24.89 18.28 0.49
C ASN A 256 25.42 19.52 1.25
N ALA A 257 26.33 19.31 2.19
CA ALA A 257 26.72 20.26 3.24
C ALA A 257 28.24 20.47 3.30
N SER A 258 29.01 19.89 2.38
CA SER A 258 30.47 20.01 2.38
C SER A 258 30.99 20.18 0.96
N THR A 259 31.61 21.32 0.69
CA THR A 259 32.31 21.60 -0.56
C THR A 259 33.67 20.91 -0.52
N VAL A 260 33.83 19.83 -1.29
CA VAL A 260 35.10 19.12 -1.44
C VAL A 260 35.69 19.48 -2.80
N ALA A 261 36.77 20.26 -2.82
CA ALA A 261 37.51 20.54 -4.05
C ALA A 261 38.64 19.51 -4.24
N ILE A 262 38.72 18.96 -5.45
CA ILE A 262 39.76 18.01 -5.90
C ILE A 262 40.40 18.57 -7.16
N ARG A 263 41.72 18.45 -7.28
CA ARG A 263 42.45 18.87 -8.48
C ARG A 263 41.98 18.09 -9.71
N PRO A 264 41.75 18.74 -10.87
CA PRO A 264 41.24 18.08 -12.08
C PRO A 264 42.08 16.88 -12.55
N ASP A 265 43.41 16.98 -12.46
CA ASP A 265 44.31 15.89 -12.86
C ASP A 265 44.13 14.64 -11.98
N ASP A 266 43.98 14.82 -10.67
CA ASP A 266 43.78 13.73 -9.72
C ASP A 266 42.40 13.09 -9.87
N LEU A 267 41.38 13.87 -10.24
CA LEU A 267 40.02 13.37 -10.48
C LEU A 267 39.98 12.34 -11.63
N THR A 268 40.75 12.59 -12.70
CA THR A 268 40.81 11.66 -13.86
C THR A 268 41.49 10.33 -13.53
N ALA A 269 42.35 10.29 -12.51
CA ALA A 269 42.97 9.06 -12.02
C ALA A 269 42.08 8.29 -11.03
N LEU A 270 41.10 8.98 -10.39
CA LEU A 270 40.25 8.41 -9.35
C LEU A 270 39.00 7.70 -9.89
N LEU A 271 38.47 8.13 -11.03
CA LEU A 271 37.24 7.60 -11.65
C LEU A 271 37.53 6.95 -13.02
N PRO A 272 36.76 5.93 -13.44
CA PRO A 272 36.92 5.33 -14.76
C PRO A 272 36.62 6.38 -15.86
N SER A 273 37.53 6.51 -16.82
CA SER A 273 37.45 7.42 -17.96
C SER A 273 36.32 7.01 -18.91
N GLY A 274 35.09 7.50 -18.68
CA GLY A 274 33.97 7.06 -19.51
C GLY A 274 32.58 7.66 -19.27
N GLY A 275 32.41 8.82 -18.63
CA GLY A 275 31.08 9.45 -18.59
C GLY A 275 31.06 10.89 -18.08
N PRO A 276 30.15 11.75 -18.58
CA PRO A 276 30.01 13.13 -18.12
C PRO A 276 29.25 13.13 -16.79
N VAL A 277 29.93 12.82 -15.68
CA VAL A 277 29.40 13.13 -14.36
C VAL A 277 29.71 14.60 -14.10
N THR A 278 28.84 15.51 -14.57
CA THR A 278 28.84 16.91 -14.13
C THR A 278 28.40 16.94 -12.67
N LEU A 279 29.34 16.63 -11.78
CA LEU A 279 29.21 16.89 -10.36
C LEU A 279 28.95 18.40 -10.20
N ALA A 280 27.75 18.77 -9.77
CA ALA A 280 27.51 20.05 -9.12
C ALA A 280 28.13 19.97 -7.71
N VAL A 281 29.45 19.72 -7.67
CA VAL A 281 30.26 20.00 -6.49
C VAL A 281 30.40 21.51 -6.49
N ALA A 282 29.93 22.11 -5.40
CA ALA A 282 29.96 23.55 -5.18
C ALA A 282 31.31 24.15 -5.62
N GLU A 283 31.22 25.24 -6.40
CA GLU A 283 32.31 26.11 -6.87
C GLU A 283 33.73 25.52 -6.88
N LEU A 284 34.12 25.02 -8.05
CA LEU A 284 35.47 24.60 -8.38
C LEU A 284 36.41 25.84 -8.35
N MET A 285 37.04 26.12 -7.20
CA MET A 285 38.10 27.12 -7.12
C MET A 285 39.38 26.57 -7.76
N THR A 286 39.61 26.92 -9.02
CA THR A 286 40.89 26.72 -9.69
C THR A 286 41.87 27.78 -9.22
N GLY A 287 42.69 27.49 -8.21
CA GLY A 287 43.76 28.41 -7.84
C GLY A 287 44.37 28.25 -6.47
N THR A 288 45.04 27.12 -6.21
CA THR A 288 46.10 27.07 -5.20
C THR A 288 47.19 26.14 -5.71
N ASP A 289 48.33 26.71 -6.08
CA ASP A 289 49.53 25.98 -6.46
C ASP A 289 50.14 25.36 -5.19
N ILE A 290 49.80 24.10 -4.91
CA ILE A 290 50.29 23.36 -3.75
C ILE A 290 51.24 22.29 -4.28
N ASP A 291 52.52 22.38 -3.90
CA ASP A 291 53.56 21.40 -4.21
C ASP A 291 53.25 20.05 -3.54
N ALA A 292 52.43 19.23 -4.20
CA ALA A 292 52.07 17.90 -3.77
C ALA A 292 52.87 16.84 -4.55
N ALA A 293 53.51 15.91 -3.85
CA ALA A 293 54.24 14.81 -4.46
C ALA A 293 53.29 13.87 -5.23
N ALA A 294 53.79 13.23 -6.30
CA ALA A 294 53.03 12.27 -7.09
C ALA A 294 52.37 11.19 -6.21
N GLY A 295 51.05 11.01 -6.33
CA GLY A 295 50.26 10.08 -5.50
C GLY A 295 49.69 10.69 -4.21
N THR A 296 49.82 12.00 -4.02
CA THR A 296 49.16 12.75 -2.94
C THR A 296 47.84 13.33 -3.44
N VAL A 297 46.73 13.06 -2.75
CA VAL A 297 45.44 13.64 -3.11
C VAL A 297 45.10 14.79 -2.15
N VAL A 298 44.77 15.94 -2.73
CA VAL A 298 44.45 17.16 -2.00
C VAL A 298 42.93 17.32 -1.88
N VAL A 299 42.46 17.52 -0.64
CA VAL A 299 41.06 17.82 -0.30
C VAL A 299 41.00 19.16 0.39
N LEU A 300 40.24 20.11 -0.14
CA LEU A 300 39.98 21.40 0.50
C LEU A 300 38.63 21.34 1.24
N SER A 301 38.61 21.77 2.49
CA SER A 301 37.40 21.99 3.30
C SER A 301 37.12 23.48 3.45
N GLU A 302 35.85 23.88 3.64
CA GLU A 302 35.47 25.29 3.91
C GLU A 302 36.27 25.85 5.10
N GLY A 303 36.97 26.98 4.87
CA GLY A 303 37.84 27.62 5.88
C GLY A 303 39.09 28.26 5.25
N SER A 304 39.82 29.07 6.03
CA SER A 304 41.05 29.73 5.58
C SER A 304 42.09 28.73 5.09
N VAL A 305 42.66 28.95 3.91
CA VAL A 305 43.66 28.09 3.20
C VAL A 305 45.04 28.06 3.90
N THR A 306 45.10 28.33 5.20
CA THR A 306 46.37 28.52 5.93
C THR A 306 46.88 27.27 6.65
N ALA A 307 46.03 26.27 6.92
CA ALA A 307 46.41 25.04 7.58
C ALA A 307 46.51 23.86 6.60
N THR A 308 47.62 23.11 6.66
CA THR A 308 47.88 21.93 5.84
C THR A 308 48.04 20.70 6.71
N HIS A 309 47.11 19.75 6.59
CA HIS A 309 47.06 18.50 7.33
C HIS A 309 47.53 17.35 6.44
N ARG A 310 48.38 16.46 6.95
CA ARG A 310 48.87 15.30 6.17
C ARG A 310 48.50 14.00 6.86
N TRP A 311 47.66 13.19 6.21
CA TRP A 311 47.30 11.86 6.72
C TRP A 311 47.84 10.76 5.79
N HIS A 312 48.36 9.71 6.40
CA HIS A 312 48.75 8.49 5.73
C HIS A 312 47.63 7.45 5.87
N VAL A 313 47.17 6.88 4.75
CA VAL A 313 46.02 5.98 4.67
C VAL A 313 46.46 4.60 4.18
N THR A 314 46.25 3.61 5.04
CA THR A 314 46.48 2.18 4.73
C THR A 314 45.37 1.61 3.84
N VAL A 315 45.60 0.44 3.23
CA VAL A 315 44.63 -0.23 2.33
C VAL A 315 43.26 -0.44 3.00
N ASP A 316 43.23 -0.72 4.30
CA ASP A 316 42.00 -0.94 5.07
C ASP A 316 41.23 0.36 5.41
N GLY A 317 41.72 1.51 4.94
CA GLY A 317 41.13 2.83 5.17
C GLY A 317 41.56 3.49 6.47
N THR A 318 42.48 2.89 7.23
CA THR A 318 42.96 3.48 8.49
C THR A 318 43.92 4.61 8.20
N ALA A 319 43.56 5.82 8.64
CA ALA A 319 44.28 7.06 8.51
C ALA A 319 45.02 7.42 9.80
N THR A 320 46.29 7.78 9.67
CA THR A 320 47.16 8.28 10.75
C THR A 320 47.81 9.58 10.33
N GLY A 321 47.90 10.56 11.23
CA GLY A 321 48.50 11.86 10.93
C GLY A 321 48.93 12.58 12.21
N PRO A 322 49.74 13.64 12.11
CA PRO A 322 50.24 14.37 13.27
C PRO A 322 49.12 15.04 14.09
N ASP A 323 47.98 15.31 13.45
CA ASP A 323 46.81 15.95 14.08
C ASP A 323 45.77 14.94 14.60
N LEU A 324 46.02 13.63 14.45
CA LEU A 324 45.13 12.56 14.90
C LEU A 324 45.72 11.90 16.15
N THR A 325 45.05 12.05 17.28
CA THR A 325 45.43 11.38 18.54
C THR A 325 45.16 9.87 18.51
N GLU A 326 44.23 9.41 17.67
CA GLU A 326 43.90 8.00 17.44
C GLU A 326 43.76 7.72 15.94
N PRO A 327 44.10 6.49 15.47
CA PRO A 327 43.91 6.11 14.08
C PRO A 327 42.43 6.13 13.69
N ARG A 328 42.10 6.84 12.61
CA ARG A 328 40.72 7.04 12.14
C ARG A 328 40.43 6.17 10.92
N ARG A 329 39.34 5.42 10.90
CA ARG A 329 38.95 4.64 9.71
C ARG A 329 38.08 5.48 8.76
N LEU A 330 38.55 5.66 7.53
CA LEU A 330 37.87 6.36 6.46
C LEU A 330 37.05 5.40 5.58
N CYS A 331 36.01 5.92 4.94
CA CYS A 331 35.25 5.20 3.92
C CYS A 331 36.14 4.90 2.71
N THR A 332 36.32 3.63 2.34
CA THR A 332 37.14 3.22 1.19
C THR A 332 36.28 2.58 0.12
N LEU A 333 36.34 3.13 -1.09
CA LEU A 333 35.58 2.65 -2.25
C LEU A 333 36.53 2.35 -3.42
N ASP A 334 36.17 1.37 -4.25
CA ASP A 334 36.79 1.19 -5.56
C ASP A 334 36.22 2.18 -6.59
N SER A 335 36.92 2.35 -7.72
CA SER A 335 36.58 3.35 -8.74
C SER A 335 35.22 3.11 -9.40
N GLN A 336 34.83 1.85 -9.62
CA GLN A 336 33.58 1.50 -10.27
C GLN A 336 32.38 1.67 -9.33
N THR A 337 32.53 1.27 -8.07
CA THR A 337 31.52 1.48 -7.02
C THR A 337 31.26 2.97 -6.82
N THR A 338 32.30 3.79 -6.79
CA THR A 338 32.15 5.25 -6.68
C THR A 338 31.40 5.84 -7.86
N ALA A 339 31.74 5.47 -9.10
CA ALA A 339 31.03 5.96 -10.29
C ALA A 339 29.54 5.59 -10.26
N ASN A 340 29.22 4.36 -9.85
CA ASN A 340 27.85 3.88 -9.72
C ASN A 340 27.06 4.65 -8.64
N LEU A 341 27.66 4.90 -7.47
CA LEU A 341 27.01 5.62 -6.37
C LEU A 341 26.82 7.11 -6.71
N LEU A 342 27.79 7.76 -7.33
CA LEU A 342 27.64 9.16 -7.77
C LEU A 342 26.57 9.32 -8.84
N THR A 343 26.50 8.40 -9.82
CA THR A 343 25.43 8.39 -10.82
C THR A 343 24.05 8.27 -10.17
N LEU A 344 23.96 7.45 -9.12
CA LEU A 344 22.73 7.21 -8.37
C LEU A 344 22.32 8.43 -7.53
N ILE A 345 23.26 9.08 -6.85
CA ILE A 345 23.02 10.34 -6.12
C ILE A 345 22.57 11.45 -7.09
N GLN A 346 23.24 11.60 -8.23
CA GLN A 346 22.92 12.62 -9.23
C GLN A 346 21.50 12.42 -9.81
N ARG A 347 21.11 11.18 -10.11
CA ARG A 347 19.74 10.85 -10.56
C ARG A 347 18.68 11.18 -9.50
N SER A 348 19.01 11.07 -8.22
CA SER A 348 18.08 11.37 -7.13
C SER A 348 17.86 12.88 -6.90
N HIS A 349 18.90 13.68 -7.15
CA HIS A 349 18.85 15.14 -7.02
C HIS A 349 18.34 15.85 -8.27
N GLN A 350 18.26 15.18 -9.42
CA GLN A 350 17.74 15.80 -10.62
C GLN A 350 16.25 16.13 -10.43
N PRO A 351 15.86 17.43 -10.42
CA PRO A 351 14.45 17.82 -10.41
C PRO A 351 13.76 17.18 -11.61
N PRO A 352 12.43 16.97 -11.58
CA PRO A 352 11.72 16.47 -12.74
C PRO A 352 12.13 17.35 -13.91
N SER A 353 12.87 16.78 -14.87
CA SER A 353 13.18 17.49 -16.10
C SER A 353 11.82 17.87 -16.64
N ALA A 354 11.49 19.16 -16.57
CA ALA A 354 10.63 19.75 -17.56
C ALA A 354 11.22 19.22 -18.87
N ALA A 355 10.43 18.44 -19.60
CA ALA A 355 10.75 18.17 -20.97
C ALA A 355 10.99 19.54 -21.57
N ILE A 356 12.25 19.89 -21.81
CA ILE A 356 12.58 20.90 -22.79
C ILE A 356 12.06 20.24 -24.07
N PRO A 357 10.94 20.71 -24.65
CA PRO A 357 10.57 20.23 -25.96
C PRO A 357 11.80 20.49 -26.84
N PRO A 358 12.21 19.55 -27.72
CA PRO A 358 13.28 19.87 -28.66
C PRO A 358 12.85 21.14 -29.38
N SER A 359 13.63 22.21 -29.19
CA SER A 359 13.45 23.49 -29.87
C SER A 359 13.50 23.21 -31.36
N LYS A 360 12.32 23.03 -31.95
CA LYS A 360 12.16 22.93 -33.38
C LYS A 360 12.26 24.35 -33.91
N THR A 361 13.48 24.77 -34.23
CA THR A 361 13.69 25.85 -35.19
C THR A 361 12.90 25.47 -36.43
N ALA A 362 11.87 26.24 -36.76
CA ALA A 362 11.09 26.06 -37.98
C ALA A 362 12.00 26.24 -39.19
N PRO A 363 11.90 25.34 -40.18
CA PRO A 363 11.52 25.82 -41.50
C PRO A 363 10.11 25.34 -41.87
N SER A 364 9.37 26.24 -42.49
CA SER A 364 7.99 26.13 -42.94
C SER A 364 7.77 24.94 -43.91
N GLU A 365 6.77 24.09 -43.64
CA GLU A 365 6.21 23.15 -44.61
C GLU A 365 4.68 22.97 -44.38
N PRO A 366 3.83 22.82 -45.43
CA PRO A 366 2.38 23.13 -45.45
C PRO A 366 1.48 22.16 -44.66
N PRO A 367 0.18 22.50 -44.44
CA PRO A 367 -0.67 21.83 -43.46
C PRO A 367 -1.10 20.43 -43.92
N ALA A 368 -0.78 19.42 -43.12
CA ALA A 368 -1.32 18.07 -43.20
C ALA A 368 -2.42 17.86 -42.13
N PRO A 369 -3.40 16.96 -42.39
CA PRO A 369 -4.78 17.07 -41.94
C PRO A 369 -5.00 16.80 -40.45
N GLN A 370 -6.06 17.42 -39.92
CA GLN A 370 -6.51 17.39 -38.54
C GLN A 370 -6.59 15.95 -37.99
N ALA A 371 -5.92 15.71 -36.87
CA ALA A 371 -6.08 14.49 -36.09
C ALA A 371 -7.53 14.39 -35.58
N GLU A 372 -8.21 13.29 -35.91
CA GLU A 372 -9.54 12.99 -35.37
C GLU A 372 -9.52 12.92 -33.84
N PRO A 373 -10.59 13.38 -33.17
CA PRO A 373 -10.68 13.35 -31.72
C PRO A 373 -10.67 11.90 -31.20
N VAL A 374 -9.77 11.61 -30.25
CA VAL A 374 -9.71 10.31 -29.56
C VAL A 374 -11.08 10.03 -28.92
N SER A 375 -11.80 9.06 -29.48
CA SER A 375 -13.16 8.68 -29.08
C SER A 375 -13.21 8.38 -27.58
N ALA A 376 -14.15 9.04 -26.87
CA ALA A 376 -14.39 8.80 -25.44
C ALA A 376 -14.67 7.31 -25.16
N PRO A 377 -14.31 6.79 -23.96
CA PRO A 377 -14.54 5.39 -23.61
C PRO A 377 -16.01 5.02 -23.82
N ARG A 378 -16.24 4.03 -24.68
CA ARG A 378 -17.57 3.67 -25.20
C ARG A 378 -18.49 3.09 -24.13
N ALA A 379 -17.92 2.49 -23.08
CA ALA A 379 -18.68 1.97 -21.95
C ALA A 379 -18.22 2.53 -20.60
N ARG A 380 -19.18 2.59 -19.66
CA ARG A 380 -18.97 2.94 -18.27
C ARG A 380 -19.44 1.82 -17.37
N PHE A 381 -18.55 1.36 -16.51
CA PHE A 381 -18.83 0.36 -15.49
C PHE A 381 -18.90 1.02 -14.12
N THR A 382 -20.11 1.00 -13.55
CA THR A 382 -20.40 1.56 -12.22
C THR A 382 -20.31 0.45 -11.20
N VAL A 383 -19.47 0.66 -10.17
CA VAL A 383 -19.22 -0.28 -9.08
C VAL A 383 -19.44 0.37 -7.71
N LEU A 384 -19.40 1.69 -7.58
CA LEU A 384 -19.68 2.38 -6.31
C LEU A 384 -21.20 2.54 -6.17
N GLY A 385 -21.79 1.85 -5.18
CA GLY A 385 -23.24 1.67 -5.08
C GLY A 385 -23.69 0.46 -5.89
N GLY A 386 -24.26 0.66 -7.08
CA GLY A 386 -24.69 -0.46 -7.92
C GLY A 386 -23.55 -1.21 -8.60
N CYS A 387 -23.86 -2.32 -9.29
CA CYS A 387 -22.92 -3.00 -10.18
C CYS A 387 -23.51 -3.16 -11.58
N ARG A 388 -23.15 -2.25 -12.51
CA ARG A 388 -23.73 -2.27 -13.86
C ARG A 388 -22.76 -1.75 -14.91
N LEU A 389 -22.83 -2.38 -16.08
CA LEU A 389 -22.17 -1.91 -17.29
C LEU A 389 -23.18 -1.11 -18.11
N THR A 390 -22.80 0.09 -18.53
CA THR A 390 -23.61 0.98 -19.37
C THR A 390 -22.84 1.39 -20.62
N MET A 391 -23.54 1.59 -21.72
CA MET A 391 -22.98 2.03 -22.99
C MET A 391 -23.93 3.09 -23.56
N SER A 392 -23.41 4.28 -23.88
CA SER A 392 -24.24 5.43 -24.31
C SER A 392 -25.45 5.71 -23.39
N GLY A 393 -25.33 5.42 -22.08
CA GLY A 393 -26.39 5.59 -21.08
C GLY A 393 -27.30 4.37 -20.88
N GLU A 394 -27.29 3.38 -21.79
CA GLU A 394 -28.14 2.19 -21.69
C GLU A 394 -27.45 1.04 -20.95
N SER A 395 -28.23 0.22 -20.25
CA SER A 395 -27.70 -0.91 -19.47
C SER A 395 -27.36 -2.11 -20.37
N VAL A 396 -26.11 -2.56 -20.32
CA VAL A 396 -25.69 -3.79 -21.01
C VAL A 396 -25.93 -4.98 -20.08
N LYS A 397 -26.81 -5.90 -20.47
CA LYS A 397 -27.05 -7.15 -19.73
C LYS A 397 -26.02 -8.20 -20.11
N LEU A 398 -25.23 -8.64 -19.14
CA LEU A 398 -24.27 -9.74 -19.31
C LEU A 398 -24.99 -11.08 -19.21
N ARG A 399 -24.76 -11.99 -20.17
CA ARG A 399 -25.42 -13.31 -20.20
C ARG A 399 -25.14 -14.17 -18.96
N ARG A 400 -23.97 -14.02 -18.36
CA ARG A 400 -23.54 -14.79 -17.18
C ARG A 400 -23.30 -13.88 -15.99
N THR A 401 -23.80 -14.31 -14.83
CA THR A 401 -23.55 -13.64 -13.55
C THR A 401 -22.07 -13.58 -13.19
N ALA A 402 -21.31 -14.63 -13.53
CA ALA A 402 -19.86 -14.66 -13.33
C ALA A 402 -19.10 -13.62 -14.17
N SER A 403 -19.61 -13.24 -15.34
CA SER A 403 -19.00 -12.22 -16.21
C SER A 403 -18.99 -10.86 -15.51
N LEU A 404 -20.10 -10.49 -14.83
CA LEU A 404 -20.18 -9.27 -14.02
C LEU A 404 -19.21 -9.33 -12.83
N GLN A 405 -19.12 -10.49 -12.19
CA GLN A 405 -18.22 -10.70 -11.04
C GLN A 405 -16.74 -10.59 -11.43
N VAL A 406 -16.34 -11.10 -12.61
CA VAL A 406 -15.00 -10.92 -13.19
C VAL A 406 -14.72 -9.44 -13.42
N LEU A 407 -15.63 -8.71 -14.07
CA LEU A 407 -15.44 -7.27 -14.33
C LEU A 407 -15.32 -6.47 -13.03
N ALA A 408 -16.18 -6.73 -12.05
CA ALA A 408 -16.11 -6.10 -10.72
C ALA A 408 -14.79 -6.38 -10.02
N TYR A 409 -14.33 -7.63 -10.04
CA TYR A 409 -13.06 -8.01 -9.45
C TYR A 409 -11.89 -7.29 -10.15
N LEU A 410 -11.87 -7.24 -11.48
CA LEU A 410 -10.82 -6.55 -12.24
C LEU A 410 -10.87 -5.03 -12.09
N ALA A 411 -12.05 -4.42 -11.96
CA ALA A 411 -12.18 -2.99 -11.64
C ALA A 411 -11.58 -2.67 -10.25
N ILE A 412 -11.77 -3.57 -9.29
CA ILE A 412 -11.20 -3.45 -7.94
C ILE A 412 -9.69 -3.75 -7.93
N HIS A 413 -9.14 -4.48 -8.90
CA HIS A 413 -7.71 -4.79 -8.97
C HIS A 413 -7.08 -4.18 -10.23
N PRO A 414 -6.67 -2.89 -10.22
CA PRO A 414 -6.22 -2.19 -11.42
C PRO A 414 -4.90 -2.75 -11.98
N HIS A 415 -4.06 -3.34 -11.12
CA HIS A 415 -2.86 -4.07 -11.52
C HIS A 415 -3.16 -5.45 -12.14
N GLY A 416 -4.43 -5.82 -12.22
CA GLY A 416 -4.91 -7.08 -12.76
C GLY A 416 -4.83 -8.23 -11.77
N ALA A 417 -5.39 -9.36 -12.20
CA ALA A 417 -5.51 -10.56 -11.40
C ALA A 417 -4.95 -11.77 -12.14
N THR A 418 -4.26 -12.65 -11.43
CA THR A 418 -3.79 -13.91 -12.01
C THR A 418 -4.97 -14.85 -12.27
N ARG A 419 -4.73 -15.88 -13.08
CA ARG A 419 -5.71 -16.96 -13.26
C ARG A 419 -6.14 -17.55 -11.91
N SER A 420 -5.18 -17.83 -11.04
CA SER A 420 -5.39 -18.46 -9.72
C SER A 420 -6.19 -17.56 -8.77
N GLU A 421 -5.94 -16.25 -8.80
CA GLU A 421 -6.67 -15.27 -7.99
C GLU A 421 -8.15 -15.18 -8.42
N LEU A 422 -8.41 -15.03 -9.73
CA LEU A 422 -9.78 -14.95 -10.25
C LEU A 422 -10.58 -16.21 -9.95
N THR A 423 -9.97 -17.37 -10.17
CA THR A 423 -10.65 -18.65 -10.03
C THR A 423 -11.02 -18.95 -8.58
N ARG A 424 -10.06 -18.77 -7.66
CA ARG A 424 -10.26 -18.99 -6.22
C ARG A 424 -11.33 -18.06 -5.64
N THR A 425 -11.40 -16.83 -6.14
CA THR A 425 -12.28 -15.80 -5.61
C THR A 425 -13.71 -15.89 -6.15
N ILE A 426 -13.85 -16.17 -7.45
CA ILE A 426 -15.16 -16.18 -8.13
C ILE A 426 -15.87 -17.53 -7.95
N TRP A 427 -15.13 -18.63 -7.97
CA TRP A 427 -15.68 -19.98 -7.77
C TRP A 427 -14.95 -20.71 -6.63
N PRO A 428 -15.18 -20.29 -5.37
CA PRO A 428 -14.66 -21.04 -4.25
C PRO A 428 -15.29 -22.45 -4.27
N HIS A 429 -14.50 -23.48 -3.99
CA HIS A 429 -14.93 -24.89 -3.84
C HIS A 429 -15.17 -25.71 -5.11
N LEU A 430 -14.67 -25.30 -6.29
CA LEU A 430 -14.71 -26.16 -7.48
C LEU A 430 -13.43 -27.01 -7.65
N PRO A 431 -13.50 -28.18 -8.32
CA PRO A 431 -12.31 -28.98 -8.66
C PRO A 431 -11.41 -28.28 -9.69
N PRO A 432 -10.07 -28.39 -9.59
CA PRO A 432 -9.12 -27.69 -10.48
C PRO A 432 -9.39 -27.89 -11.98
N ALA A 433 -9.79 -29.10 -12.39
CA ALA A 433 -10.09 -29.42 -13.79
C ALA A 433 -11.26 -28.62 -14.36
N THR A 434 -12.30 -28.36 -13.56
CA THR A 434 -13.51 -27.63 -14.00
C THR A 434 -13.32 -26.11 -13.95
N ILE A 435 -12.47 -25.63 -13.04
CA ILE A 435 -12.29 -24.19 -12.80
C ILE A 435 -11.62 -23.50 -13.99
N SER A 436 -10.56 -24.11 -14.50
CA SER A 436 -9.79 -23.61 -15.65
C SER A 436 -10.67 -23.38 -16.88
N GLN A 437 -11.59 -24.31 -17.15
CA GLN A 437 -12.56 -24.23 -18.23
C GLN A 437 -13.59 -23.12 -17.98
N ARG A 438 -14.15 -23.03 -16.77
CA ARG A 438 -15.15 -22.00 -16.42
C ARG A 438 -14.62 -20.58 -16.58
N LEU A 439 -13.38 -20.30 -16.15
CA LEU A 439 -12.79 -18.97 -16.38
C LEU A 439 -12.65 -18.69 -17.88
N HIS A 440 -12.12 -19.64 -18.66
CA HIS A 440 -11.95 -19.47 -20.10
C HIS A 440 -13.30 -19.19 -20.78
N THR A 441 -14.34 -19.98 -20.49
CA THR A 441 -15.67 -19.77 -21.08
C THR A 441 -16.29 -18.44 -20.63
N THR A 442 -16.03 -17.97 -19.42
CA THR A 442 -16.55 -16.69 -18.91
C THR A 442 -15.85 -15.50 -19.60
N LEU A 443 -14.54 -15.58 -19.79
CA LEU A 443 -13.78 -14.58 -20.55
C LEU A 443 -14.16 -14.60 -22.03
N ALA A 444 -14.32 -15.77 -22.64
CA ALA A 444 -14.79 -15.89 -24.02
C ALA A 444 -16.19 -15.28 -24.21
N ASP A 445 -17.11 -15.52 -23.27
CA ASP A 445 -18.45 -14.91 -23.25
C ASP A 445 -18.39 -13.38 -23.14
N LEU A 446 -17.53 -12.85 -22.26
CA LEU A 446 -17.27 -11.40 -22.16
C LEU A 446 -16.75 -10.81 -23.47
N ARG A 447 -15.77 -11.47 -24.11
CA ARG A 447 -15.23 -11.03 -25.41
C ARG A 447 -16.29 -11.04 -26.49
N GLN A 448 -17.03 -12.14 -26.62
CA GLN A 448 -18.06 -12.30 -27.65
C GLN A 448 -19.17 -11.24 -27.52
N GLN A 449 -19.56 -10.89 -26.28
CA GLN A 449 -20.59 -9.88 -26.06
C GLN A 449 -20.09 -8.45 -26.20
N LEU A 450 -18.92 -8.13 -25.65
CA LEU A 450 -18.49 -6.74 -25.49
C LEU A 450 -17.57 -6.27 -26.61
N ARG A 451 -16.75 -7.13 -27.23
CA ARG A 451 -15.84 -6.71 -28.30
C ARG A 451 -16.55 -6.08 -29.50
N PRO A 452 -17.70 -6.62 -30.00
CA PRO A 452 -18.43 -5.97 -31.09
C PRO A 452 -18.94 -4.56 -30.74
N LEU A 453 -19.24 -4.33 -29.47
CA LEU A 453 -19.76 -3.07 -28.96
C LEU A 453 -18.63 -2.05 -28.68
N LEU A 454 -17.50 -2.53 -28.18
CA LEU A 454 -16.38 -1.70 -27.74
C LEU A 454 -15.35 -1.43 -28.85
N GLY A 455 -15.28 -2.28 -29.87
CA GLY A 455 -14.25 -2.24 -30.92
C GLY A 455 -12.91 -2.87 -30.51
N GLU A 456 -12.61 -2.94 -29.21
CA GLU A 456 -11.43 -3.61 -28.65
C GLU A 456 -11.80 -4.71 -27.64
N GLU A 457 -10.80 -5.45 -27.18
CA GLU A 457 -10.93 -6.47 -26.14
C GLU A 457 -11.30 -5.82 -24.78
N PRO A 458 -12.39 -6.25 -24.11
CA PRO A 458 -12.83 -5.68 -22.82
C PRO A 458 -11.87 -6.03 -21.67
N VAL A 459 -11.18 -7.16 -21.78
CA VAL A 459 -10.22 -7.68 -20.80
C VAL A 459 -8.94 -8.03 -21.53
N THR A 460 -7.86 -7.33 -21.23
CA THR A 460 -6.54 -7.63 -21.76
C THR A 460 -5.84 -8.64 -20.87
N ARG A 461 -4.94 -9.42 -21.47
CA ARG A 461 -4.03 -10.32 -20.76
C ARG A 461 -2.62 -9.90 -21.10
N HIS A 462 -1.85 -9.55 -20.08
CA HIS A 462 -0.40 -9.34 -20.17
C HIS A 462 0.26 -10.34 -19.22
N ASP A 463 1.16 -11.16 -19.76
CA ASP A 463 1.75 -12.32 -19.08
C ASP A 463 0.68 -13.27 -18.50
N ASP A 464 0.68 -13.44 -17.18
CA ASP A 464 -0.31 -14.25 -16.45
C ASP A 464 -1.40 -13.40 -15.75
N ARG A 465 -1.49 -12.10 -16.04
CA ARG A 465 -2.49 -11.21 -15.41
C ARG A 465 -3.56 -10.74 -16.39
N TYR A 466 -4.81 -10.89 -15.97
CA TYR A 466 -5.99 -10.32 -16.62
C TYR A 466 -6.24 -8.92 -16.08
N ARG A 467 -6.51 -7.96 -16.95
CA ARG A 467 -6.79 -6.56 -16.61
C ARG A 467 -8.02 -6.06 -17.34
N LEU A 468 -8.78 -5.18 -16.70
CA LEU A 468 -9.86 -4.46 -17.37
C LEU A 468 -9.25 -3.47 -18.36
N ASN A 469 -9.73 -3.45 -19.61
CA ASN A 469 -9.25 -2.49 -20.60
C ASN A 469 -9.90 -1.12 -20.35
N LEU A 470 -9.21 -0.26 -19.60
CA LEU A 470 -9.70 1.08 -19.24
C LEU A 470 -9.78 2.06 -20.42
N ARG A 471 -9.20 1.74 -21.59
CA ARG A 471 -9.34 2.55 -22.81
C ARG A 471 -10.78 2.49 -23.36
N VAL A 472 -11.43 1.35 -23.19
CA VAL A 472 -12.80 1.12 -23.71
C VAL A 472 -13.86 1.03 -22.62
N ILE A 473 -13.49 0.67 -21.38
CA ILE A 473 -14.39 0.62 -20.22
C ILE A 473 -13.88 1.57 -19.13
N SER A 474 -14.52 2.73 -19.02
CA SER A 474 -14.30 3.62 -17.88
C SER A 474 -14.93 3.05 -16.60
N THR A 475 -14.36 3.35 -15.44
CA THR A 475 -14.93 2.94 -14.14
C THR A 475 -15.04 4.12 -13.19
N ASP A 476 -16.14 4.21 -12.46
CA ASP A 476 -16.31 5.18 -11.37
C ASP A 476 -15.29 4.98 -10.25
N LEU A 477 -14.92 3.73 -9.98
CA LEU A 477 -13.89 3.36 -9.01
C LEU A 477 -12.50 3.89 -9.39
N HIS A 478 -12.17 3.98 -10.68
CA HIS A 478 -10.92 4.59 -11.12
C HIS A 478 -10.90 6.09 -10.84
N SER A 479 -11.97 6.81 -11.20
CA SER A 479 -12.12 8.24 -10.86
C SER A 479 -12.08 8.48 -9.35
N TRP A 480 -12.72 7.62 -8.57
CA TRP A 480 -12.71 7.70 -7.12
C TRP A 480 -11.30 7.50 -6.55
N ARG A 481 -10.52 6.55 -7.06
CA ARG A 481 -9.12 6.36 -6.66
C ARG A 481 -8.24 7.56 -6.95
N ILE A 482 -8.40 8.18 -8.12
CA ILE A 482 -7.67 9.42 -8.44
C ILE A 482 -8.00 10.51 -7.41
N ALA A 483 -9.27 10.65 -7.01
CA ALA A 483 -9.67 11.61 -5.99
C ALA A 483 -9.10 11.29 -4.59
N VAL A 484 -9.04 10.00 -4.22
CA VAL A 484 -8.41 9.56 -2.96
C VAL A 484 -6.90 9.82 -2.98
N ASP A 485 -6.22 9.54 -4.09
CA ASP A 485 -4.80 9.83 -4.24
C ASP A 485 -4.54 11.33 -4.18
N ALA A 486 -5.39 12.15 -4.79
CA ALA A 486 -5.33 13.61 -4.68
C ALA A 486 -5.54 14.09 -3.23
N MET A 487 -6.47 13.48 -2.50
CA MET A 487 -6.72 13.77 -1.08
C MET A 487 -5.48 13.48 -0.22
N ALA A 488 -4.78 12.37 -0.48
CA ALA A 488 -3.59 11.97 0.27
C ALA A 488 -2.33 12.81 -0.05
N HIS A 489 -2.26 13.41 -1.24
CA HIS A 489 -1.10 14.19 -1.68
C HIS A 489 -1.35 15.71 -1.71
N ALA A 490 -2.53 16.16 -1.28
CA ALA A 490 -2.86 17.58 -1.26
C ALA A 490 -1.96 18.33 -0.26
N VAL A 491 -1.24 19.33 -0.76
CA VAL A 491 -0.33 20.18 0.04
C VAL A 491 -1.11 21.30 0.75
N GLY A 492 -2.18 21.79 0.14
CA GLY A 492 -3.02 22.88 0.67
C GLY A 492 -4.38 22.42 1.18
N THR A 493 -4.96 23.21 2.10
CA THR A 493 -6.31 22.97 2.65
C THR A 493 -7.40 23.00 1.56
N THR A 494 -7.32 23.94 0.61
CA THR A 494 -8.28 24.07 -0.49
C THR A 494 -8.28 22.83 -1.39
N ASP A 495 -7.11 22.37 -1.81
CA ASP A 495 -6.96 21.19 -2.66
C ASP A 495 -7.44 19.93 -1.94
N ARG A 496 -7.11 19.80 -0.66
CA ARG A 496 -7.56 18.70 0.19
C ARG A 496 -9.09 18.69 0.33
N HIS A 497 -9.72 19.85 0.56
CA HIS A 497 -11.18 19.95 0.60
C HIS A 497 -11.84 19.62 -0.74
N HIS A 498 -11.27 20.09 -1.85
CA HIS A 498 -11.78 19.77 -3.19
C HIS A 498 -11.69 18.25 -3.47
N ALA A 499 -10.57 17.63 -3.13
CA ALA A 499 -10.40 16.19 -3.23
C ALA A 499 -11.38 15.43 -2.34
N CYS A 500 -11.57 15.84 -1.07
CA CYS A 500 -12.54 15.25 -0.16
C CYS A 500 -13.98 15.32 -0.72
N ARG A 501 -14.40 16.49 -1.25
CA ARG A 501 -15.71 16.65 -1.90
C ARG A 501 -15.85 15.70 -3.08
N THR A 502 -14.83 15.60 -3.92
CA THR A 502 -14.83 14.69 -5.08
C THR A 502 -14.96 13.22 -4.65
N VAL A 503 -14.26 12.80 -3.59
CA VAL A 503 -14.38 11.45 -3.01
C VAL A 503 -15.80 11.18 -2.52
N ILE A 504 -16.40 12.14 -1.82
CA ILE A 504 -17.76 12.05 -1.28
C ILE A 504 -18.80 11.96 -2.41
N ASP A 505 -18.70 12.80 -3.44
CA ASP A 505 -19.68 12.89 -4.53
C ASP A 505 -19.65 11.65 -5.44
N LEU A 506 -18.48 11.04 -5.61
CA LEU A 506 -18.33 9.80 -6.37
C LEU A 506 -18.81 8.56 -5.58
N TYR A 507 -18.85 8.63 -4.25
CA TYR A 507 -19.31 7.53 -3.40
C TYR A 507 -20.84 7.48 -3.30
N ARG A 508 -21.48 6.73 -4.20
CA ARG A 508 -22.95 6.56 -4.23
C ARG A 508 -23.48 5.43 -3.33
N GLY A 509 -22.60 4.68 -2.68
CA GLY A 509 -22.93 3.58 -1.79
C GLY A 509 -21.85 2.51 -1.76
N ASP A 510 -22.08 1.45 -0.98
CA ASP A 510 -21.16 0.32 -0.85
C ASP A 510 -20.82 -0.28 -2.23
N LEU A 511 -19.57 -0.72 -2.42
CA LEU A 511 -19.13 -1.35 -3.66
C LEU A 511 -20.03 -2.52 -4.07
N ALA A 512 -20.64 -2.45 -5.25
CA ALA A 512 -21.53 -3.46 -5.81
C ALA A 512 -22.61 -3.90 -4.81
N ALA A 513 -23.24 -2.96 -4.10
CA ALA A 513 -24.23 -3.13 -3.04
C ALA A 513 -25.31 -4.17 -3.35
N ASP A 514 -25.71 -4.29 -4.62
CA ASP A 514 -26.70 -5.27 -5.10
C ASP A 514 -26.23 -6.73 -5.03
N HIS A 515 -24.96 -6.97 -4.68
CA HIS A 515 -24.33 -8.29 -4.65
C HIS A 515 -23.74 -8.63 -3.29
N ALA A 516 -23.86 -9.91 -2.92
CA ALA A 516 -23.35 -10.46 -1.65
C ALA A 516 -22.06 -11.29 -1.84
N TRP A 517 -21.17 -10.87 -2.73
CA TRP A 517 -19.90 -11.58 -2.94
C TRP A 517 -18.99 -11.43 -1.72
N HIS A 518 -18.54 -12.55 -1.16
CA HIS A 518 -17.80 -12.58 0.11
C HIS A 518 -16.52 -11.74 0.09
N TRP A 519 -15.83 -11.69 -1.05
CA TRP A 519 -14.58 -10.96 -1.23
C TRP A 519 -14.78 -9.44 -1.28
N LEU A 520 -16.02 -8.93 -1.38
CA LEU A 520 -16.30 -7.50 -1.31
C LEU A 520 -16.22 -6.96 0.11
N THR A 521 -16.43 -7.77 1.15
CA THR A 521 -16.48 -7.29 2.54
C THR A 521 -15.26 -6.46 2.96
N PRO A 522 -14.01 -6.93 2.79
CA PRO A 522 -12.84 -6.14 3.19
C PRO A 522 -12.71 -4.84 2.38
N VAL A 523 -13.00 -4.89 1.07
CA VAL A 523 -12.87 -3.73 0.19
C VAL A 523 -13.96 -2.69 0.48
N ARG A 524 -15.20 -3.13 0.74
CA ARG A 524 -16.31 -2.24 1.18
C ARG A 524 -15.97 -1.52 2.47
N GLU A 525 -15.39 -2.24 3.43
CA GLU A 525 -14.96 -1.66 4.69
C GLU A 525 -13.85 -0.62 4.48
N GLN A 526 -12.84 -0.93 3.67
CA GLN A 526 -11.78 0.01 3.33
C GLN A 526 -12.33 1.27 2.66
N THR A 527 -13.20 1.13 1.64
CA THR A 527 -13.81 2.27 0.94
C THR A 527 -14.66 3.11 1.88
N ARG A 528 -15.43 2.48 2.78
CA ARG A 528 -16.26 3.19 3.77
C ARG A 528 -15.41 4.03 4.71
N ARG A 529 -14.30 3.48 5.23
CA ARG A 529 -13.37 4.22 6.08
C ARG A 529 -12.81 5.44 5.38
N THR A 530 -12.31 5.28 4.15
CA THR A 530 -11.79 6.41 3.35
C THR A 530 -12.83 7.51 3.14
N VAL A 531 -14.11 7.15 2.94
CA VAL A 531 -15.20 8.12 2.80
C VAL A 531 -15.47 8.83 4.13
N ILE A 532 -15.47 8.11 5.25
CA ILE A 532 -15.61 8.69 6.59
C ILE A 532 -14.48 9.68 6.87
N ASP A 533 -13.24 9.31 6.55
CA ASP A 533 -12.06 10.17 6.70
C ASP A 533 -12.19 11.44 5.85
N ALA A 534 -12.72 11.33 4.63
CA ALA A 534 -13.00 12.48 3.77
C ALA A 534 -14.06 13.41 4.37
N TYR A 535 -15.13 12.88 4.98
CA TYR A 535 -16.14 13.68 5.68
C TYR A 535 -15.54 14.38 6.90
N ALA A 536 -14.77 13.68 7.72
CA ALA A 536 -14.14 14.23 8.92
C ALA A 536 -13.14 15.35 8.56
N THR A 537 -12.28 15.11 7.56
CA THR A 537 -11.31 16.09 7.06
C THR A 537 -11.99 17.33 6.48
N LEU A 538 -13.09 17.15 5.74
CA LEU A 538 -13.84 18.29 5.19
C LEU A 538 -14.54 19.09 6.30
N ALA A 539 -15.02 18.42 7.35
CA ALA A 539 -15.69 19.08 8.47
C ALA A 539 -14.75 20.02 9.24
N GLU A 540 -13.49 19.63 9.45
CA GLU A 540 -12.49 20.44 10.19
C GLU A 540 -12.27 21.85 9.64
N GLY A 541 -12.38 22.03 8.32
CA GLY A 541 -12.14 23.31 7.67
C GLY A 541 -13.40 24.07 7.25
N THR A 542 -14.56 23.70 7.78
CA THR A 542 -15.85 24.37 7.52
C THR A 542 -16.43 25.02 8.77
N ASN A 543 -17.44 25.87 8.62
CA ASN A 543 -18.12 26.45 9.77
C ASN A 543 -18.84 25.36 10.58
N PRO A 544 -19.07 25.54 11.90
CA PRO A 544 -19.63 24.51 12.77
C PRO A 544 -20.97 23.90 12.30
N ASN A 545 -21.83 24.67 11.62
CA ASN A 545 -23.11 24.17 11.10
C ASN A 545 -22.91 23.23 9.89
N GLU A 546 -22.04 23.60 8.96
CA GLU A 546 -21.69 22.77 7.81
C GLU A 546 -20.92 21.50 8.26
N ALA A 547 -19.98 21.66 9.19
CA ALA A 547 -19.25 20.57 9.81
C ALA A 547 -20.19 19.55 10.48
N LEU A 548 -21.17 20.03 11.24
CA LEU A 548 -22.20 19.18 11.85
C LEU A 548 -22.99 18.39 10.81
N ALA A 549 -23.41 19.03 9.71
CA ALA A 549 -24.14 18.37 8.64
C ALA A 549 -23.30 17.28 7.95
N LEU A 550 -22.00 17.53 7.73
CA LEU A 550 -21.07 16.55 7.19
C LEU A 550 -20.89 15.35 8.13
N LEU A 551 -20.67 15.59 9.43
CA LEU A 551 -20.49 14.53 10.42
C LEU A 551 -21.75 13.70 10.63
N GLN A 552 -22.94 14.30 10.59
CA GLN A 552 -24.20 13.57 10.63
C GLN A 552 -24.38 12.65 9.41
N ARG A 553 -23.87 13.04 8.23
CA ARG A 553 -23.83 12.14 7.06
C ARG A 553 -22.85 10.99 7.29
N ALA A 554 -21.67 11.27 7.85
CA ALA A 554 -20.65 10.28 8.18
C ALA A 554 -21.16 9.21 9.17
N ILE A 555 -21.87 9.62 10.22
CA ILE A 555 -22.48 8.73 11.23
C ILE A 555 -23.46 7.73 10.61
N ARG A 556 -24.08 8.04 9.46
CA ARG A 556 -24.96 7.06 8.78
C ARG A 556 -24.20 5.93 8.13
N PHE A 557 -22.93 6.13 7.77
CA PHE A 557 -22.08 5.07 7.23
C PHE A 557 -21.53 4.18 8.34
N ASP A 558 -21.14 4.76 9.47
CA ASP A 558 -20.72 4.02 10.67
C ASP A 558 -21.42 4.55 11.93
N PRO A 559 -22.59 3.96 12.27
CA PRO A 559 -23.39 4.38 13.42
C PRO A 559 -22.74 4.23 14.78
N TYR A 560 -21.63 3.48 14.87
CA TYR A 560 -20.96 3.11 16.12
C TYR A 560 -19.60 3.81 16.30
N ASN A 561 -19.20 4.66 15.34
CA ASN A 561 -17.95 5.38 15.42
C ASN A 561 -18.03 6.54 16.42
N GLU A 562 -17.52 6.34 17.62
CA GLU A 562 -17.57 7.32 18.72
C GLU A 562 -16.93 8.66 18.37
N ALA A 563 -15.82 8.65 17.62
CA ALA A 563 -15.09 9.86 17.25
C ALA A 563 -15.96 10.84 16.45
N LEU A 564 -16.80 10.34 15.54
CA LEU A 564 -17.73 11.17 14.76
C LEU A 564 -18.78 11.84 15.63
N TYR A 565 -19.29 11.15 16.66
CA TYR A 565 -20.27 11.72 17.59
C TYR A 565 -19.62 12.77 18.50
N HIS A 566 -18.40 12.53 18.97
CA HIS A 566 -17.66 13.51 19.76
C HIS A 566 -17.37 14.78 18.96
N GLN A 567 -16.88 14.64 17.73
CA GLN A 567 -16.63 15.80 16.86
C GLN A 567 -17.93 16.57 16.55
N ALA A 568 -19.03 15.87 16.27
CA ALA A 568 -20.34 16.50 16.05
C ALA A 568 -20.89 17.19 17.31
N ALA A 569 -20.69 16.60 18.48
CA ALA A 569 -21.05 17.21 19.76
C ALA A 569 -20.23 18.48 20.04
N SER A 570 -18.94 18.49 19.71
CA SER A 570 -18.10 19.69 19.79
C SER A 570 -18.59 20.79 18.83
N CYS A 571 -19.03 20.45 17.62
CA CYS A 571 -19.65 21.41 16.71
C CYS A 571 -20.94 22.02 17.30
N LEU A 572 -21.80 21.19 17.92
CA LEU A 572 -23.03 21.67 18.58
C LEU A 572 -22.73 22.61 19.76
N GLN A 573 -21.72 22.27 20.58
CA GLN A 573 -21.26 23.13 21.67
C GLN A 573 -20.73 24.47 21.17
N ALA A 574 -19.99 24.48 20.06
CA ALA A 574 -19.47 25.71 19.46
C ALA A 574 -20.59 26.64 18.93
N VAL A 575 -21.75 26.08 18.57
CA VAL A 575 -22.95 26.84 18.16
C VAL A 575 -23.82 27.23 19.37
N GLY A 576 -23.51 26.74 20.58
CA GLY A 576 -24.23 27.02 21.83
C GLY A 576 -25.31 25.99 22.19
N ASP A 577 -25.48 24.92 21.42
CA ASP A 577 -26.44 23.85 21.70
C ASP A 577 -25.84 22.74 22.57
N HIS A 578 -25.65 23.05 23.86
CA HIS A 578 -25.14 22.09 24.84
C HIS A 578 -26.11 20.92 25.08
N THR A 579 -27.42 21.18 24.99
CA THR A 579 -28.46 20.15 25.14
C THR A 579 -28.42 19.12 24.03
N GLY A 580 -28.34 19.57 22.77
CA GLY A 580 -28.23 18.71 21.60
C GLY A 580 -26.93 17.90 21.60
N ALA A 581 -25.82 18.49 22.05
CA ALA A 581 -24.56 17.78 22.22
C ALA A 581 -24.68 16.62 23.22
N ALA A 582 -25.27 16.86 24.40
CA ALA A 582 -25.48 15.83 25.41
C ALA A 582 -26.42 14.72 24.92
N ASP A 583 -27.50 15.07 24.23
CA ASP A 583 -28.46 14.09 23.68
C ASP A 583 -27.88 13.29 22.52
N LEU A 584 -26.95 13.85 21.74
CA LEU A 584 -26.21 13.12 20.71
C LEU A 584 -25.32 12.03 21.33
N ILE A 585 -24.58 12.33 22.39
CA ILE A 585 -23.73 11.35 23.09
C ILE A 585 -24.57 10.28 23.80
N LYS A 586 -25.70 10.65 24.43
CA LYS A 586 -26.63 9.65 25.00
C LYS A 586 -27.13 8.65 23.94
N ARG A 587 -27.43 9.12 22.72
CA ARG A 587 -27.84 8.26 21.61
C ARG A 587 -26.74 7.28 21.19
N LEU A 588 -25.48 7.71 21.18
CA LEU A 588 -24.34 6.83 20.94
C LEU A 588 -24.27 5.70 21.99
N HIS A 589 -24.24 6.05 23.28
CA HIS A 589 -24.19 5.06 24.35
C HIS A 589 -25.35 4.06 24.30
N HIS A 590 -26.55 4.54 23.96
CA HIS A 590 -27.70 3.67 23.79
C HIS A 590 -27.48 2.66 22.64
N ARG A 591 -26.99 3.12 21.48
CA ARG A 591 -26.70 2.24 20.33
C ARG A 591 -25.62 1.21 20.63
N ILE A 592 -24.53 1.61 21.29
CA ILE A 592 -23.46 0.70 21.69
C ILE A 592 -24.00 -0.37 22.65
N ALA A 593 -24.78 0.04 23.66
CA ALA A 593 -25.40 -0.90 24.60
C ALA A 593 -26.36 -1.89 23.92
N GLU A 594 -27.13 -1.44 22.92
CA GLU A 594 -27.98 -2.32 22.10
C GLU A 594 -27.17 -3.32 21.27
N GLU A 595 -26.00 -2.91 20.74
CA GLU A 595 -25.11 -3.80 19.99
C GLU A 595 -24.45 -4.85 20.90
N GLU A 596 -24.00 -4.46 22.09
CA GLU A 596 -23.44 -5.38 23.09
C GLU A 596 -24.46 -6.42 23.55
N GLN A 597 -25.70 -6.00 23.83
CA GLN A 597 -26.79 -6.91 24.20
C GLN A 597 -27.19 -7.85 23.07
N SER A 598 -27.03 -7.39 21.84
CA SER A 598 -27.28 -8.14 20.62
C SER A 598 -26.20 -9.17 20.29
N ALA A 599 -24.96 -8.94 20.74
CA ALA A 599 -23.83 -9.82 20.50
C ALA A 599 -23.77 -11.00 21.51
N ARG A 600 -24.37 -10.82 22.69
CA ARG A 600 -24.59 -11.87 23.70
C ARG A 600 -25.80 -12.72 23.32
#